data_AF-A0A3L7RF73-F1
#
_entry.id   AF-A0A3L7RF73-F1
#
_cell.length_a   1.000
_cell.length_b   1.000
_cell.length_c   1.000
_cell.angle_alpha   90.00
_cell.angle_beta   90.00
_cell.angle_gamma   90.00
#
_symmetry.space_group_name_H-M   'P 1'
#
loop_
_entity.id
_entity.type
_entity.pdbx_description
1 polymer ?
#
loop_
_entity_poly.entity_id
_entity_poly.type
_entity_poly.pdbx_seq_one_letter_code
_entity_poly.pdbx_strand_id
1 'polypeptide(L)'
;MSESQLDDSLKRCHRATVPVTWVAKIKELLGVCNAVGGADRFGGIAVELIPADFSSRQSLREVLRQARRAIPSLNAAVFRGTTPVTHRALLVEEGIRTLCVDRFDDATHGNRRPAPHRWACRSIVWGLWEVLSAPQCHAGLVGRMLPWGMLPRLAPASLHVVHVGYKDDPGDSPQGTRHQLERLLAWIERRRCSDRLCVASLSDMPALLSGTEQTPVGGSVLKAA
;
A
#
# COMPACT_ATOMS: atom_id res chain seq x y z
N MET A 1 14.07 -11.32 -3.43
CA MET A 1 14.04 -11.81 -2.05
C MET A 1 14.18 -13.33 -2.13
N SER A 2 15.02 -13.97 -1.31
CA SER A 2 15.08 -15.44 -1.33
C SER A 2 13.81 -16.03 -0.71
N GLU A 3 13.44 -17.25 -1.10
CA GLU A 3 12.28 -17.97 -0.55
C GLU A 3 12.34 -18.09 0.98
N SER A 4 13.54 -18.32 1.53
CA SER A 4 13.80 -18.35 2.98
C SER A 4 13.56 -17.01 3.70
N GLN A 5 13.80 -15.88 3.03
CA GLN A 5 13.56 -14.54 3.59
C GLN A 5 12.06 -14.24 3.62
N LEU A 6 11.34 -14.62 2.55
CA LEU A 6 9.90 -14.45 2.45
C LEU A 6 9.18 -15.26 3.54
N ASP A 7 9.58 -16.51 3.76
CA ASP A 7 9.00 -17.38 4.80
C ASP A 7 9.24 -16.85 6.23
N ASP A 8 10.43 -16.34 6.54
CA ASP A 8 10.71 -15.71 7.85
C ASP A 8 9.88 -14.43 8.08
N SER A 9 9.75 -13.58 7.06
CA SER A 9 8.89 -12.39 7.13
C SER A 9 7.41 -12.76 7.29
N LEU A 10 6.92 -13.76 6.56
CA LEU A 10 5.55 -14.25 6.66
C LEU A 10 5.21 -14.75 8.06
N LYS A 11 6.07 -15.59 8.64
CA LYS A 11 5.89 -16.11 10.01
C LYS A 11 5.78 -14.99 11.04
N ARG A 12 6.49 -13.89 10.85
CA ARG A 12 6.47 -12.73 11.76
C ARG A 12 5.20 -11.91 11.62
N CYS A 13 4.81 -11.56 10.40
CA CYS A 13 3.57 -10.83 10.14
C CYS A 13 2.35 -11.62 10.65
N HIS A 14 2.34 -12.94 10.43
CA HIS A 14 1.30 -13.83 10.96
C HIS A 14 1.22 -13.79 12.49
N ARG A 15 2.36 -13.83 13.19
CA ARG A 15 2.39 -13.76 14.67
C ARG A 15 1.88 -12.42 15.20
N ALA A 16 2.12 -11.33 14.48
CA ALA A 16 1.70 -10.00 14.89
C ALA A 16 0.22 -9.68 14.56
N THR A 17 -0.49 -10.55 13.83
CA THR A 17 -1.88 -10.31 13.38
C THR A 17 -2.08 -8.95 12.70
N VAL A 18 -1.08 -8.51 11.95
CA VAL A 18 -1.09 -7.26 11.19
C VAL A 18 -1.37 -7.60 9.72
N PRO A 19 -2.39 -7.00 9.08
CA PRO A 19 -2.60 -7.17 7.64
C PRO A 19 -1.46 -6.50 6.87
N VAL A 20 -0.79 -7.25 5.99
CA VAL A 20 0.35 -6.77 5.20
C VAL A 20 0.08 -7.01 3.72
N THR A 21 0.16 -5.95 2.93
CA THR A 21 0.11 -6.11 1.46
C THR A 21 1.50 -6.41 0.91
N TRP A 22 1.63 -7.56 0.27
CA TRP A 22 2.87 -7.99 -0.38
C TRP A 22 2.96 -7.39 -1.77
N VAL A 23 4.05 -6.69 -2.05
CA VAL A 23 4.27 -6.04 -3.34
C VAL A 23 5.22 -6.91 -4.16
N ALA A 24 4.82 -7.24 -5.39
CA ALA A 24 5.62 -8.08 -6.27
C ALA A 24 5.61 -7.56 -7.70
N LYS A 25 6.76 -7.68 -8.38
CA LYS A 25 6.85 -7.49 -9.83
C LYS A 25 6.05 -8.58 -10.52
N ILE A 26 5.55 -8.28 -11.72
CA ILE A 26 4.73 -9.21 -12.51
C ILE A 26 5.34 -10.62 -12.64
N LYS A 27 6.66 -10.72 -12.83
CA LYS A 27 7.39 -12.00 -12.98
C LYS A 27 7.46 -12.81 -11.69
N GLU A 28 7.38 -12.16 -10.54
CA GLU A 28 7.50 -12.76 -9.21
C GLU A 28 6.12 -12.98 -8.54
N LEU A 29 5.06 -12.40 -9.13
CA LEU A 29 3.73 -12.30 -8.55
C LEU A 29 3.14 -13.67 -8.13
N LEU A 30 3.23 -14.68 -9.00
CA LEU A 30 2.72 -16.02 -8.69
C LEU A 30 3.54 -16.72 -7.59
N GLY A 31 4.85 -16.55 -7.61
CA GLY A 31 5.74 -17.10 -6.58
C GLY A 31 5.43 -16.52 -5.20
N VAL A 32 5.24 -15.19 -5.13
CA VAL A 32 4.81 -14.53 -3.90
C VAL A 32 3.42 -15.00 -3.48
N CYS A 33 2.46 -15.10 -4.41
CA CYS A 33 1.11 -15.59 -4.12
C CYS A 33 1.11 -16.98 -3.47
N ASN A 34 1.89 -17.90 -4.02
CA ASN A 34 1.99 -19.25 -3.49
C ASN A 34 2.65 -19.27 -2.11
N ALA A 35 3.72 -18.49 -1.91
CA ALA A 35 4.41 -18.42 -0.64
C ALA A 35 3.54 -17.82 0.48
N VAL A 36 2.73 -16.80 0.19
CA VAL A 36 1.83 -16.20 1.18
C VAL A 36 0.55 -17.01 1.43
N GLY A 37 0.32 -18.08 0.66
CA GLY A 37 -0.84 -18.96 0.79
C GLY A 37 -2.11 -18.43 0.13
N GLY A 38 -1.98 -17.56 -0.89
CA GLY A 38 -3.09 -17.01 -1.68
C GLY A 38 -3.30 -15.51 -1.47
N ALA A 39 -3.91 -14.86 -2.48
CA ALA A 39 -4.06 -13.41 -2.55
C ALA A 39 -5.06 -12.80 -1.56
N ASP A 40 -5.94 -13.62 -0.97
CA ASP A 40 -6.93 -13.15 0.00
C ASP A 40 -6.45 -13.36 1.44
N ARG A 41 -5.23 -13.89 1.65
CA ARG A 41 -4.65 -14.13 2.98
C ARG A 41 -3.75 -12.98 3.44
N PHE A 42 -3.81 -12.68 4.74
CA PHE A 42 -2.87 -11.82 5.47
C PHE A 42 -2.62 -10.42 4.90
N GLY A 43 -3.63 -9.76 4.34
CA GLY A 43 -3.52 -8.39 3.79
C GLY A 43 -3.17 -8.30 2.31
N GLY A 44 -3.15 -9.46 1.64
CA GLY A 44 -3.22 -9.56 0.19
C GLY A 44 -1.97 -9.13 -0.56
N ILE A 45 -2.14 -8.97 -1.87
CA ILE A 45 -1.02 -8.80 -2.82
C ILE A 45 -1.30 -7.60 -3.71
N ALA A 46 -0.28 -6.82 -3.99
CA ALA A 46 -0.29 -5.75 -4.97
C ALA A 46 0.78 -5.98 -6.05
N VAL A 47 0.42 -5.68 -7.29
CA VAL A 47 1.39 -5.69 -8.39
C VAL A 47 2.19 -4.40 -8.39
N GLU A 48 3.51 -4.51 -8.52
CA GLU A 48 4.39 -3.38 -8.78
C GLU A 48 4.35 -3.01 -10.26
N LEU A 49 3.96 -1.77 -10.54
CA LEU A 49 3.98 -1.16 -11.87
C LEU A 49 5.17 -0.21 -11.98
N ILE A 50 5.84 -0.25 -13.13
CA ILE A 50 6.98 0.61 -13.45
C ILE A 50 6.60 1.67 -14.49
N PRO A 51 7.37 2.76 -14.63
CA PRO A 51 7.08 3.80 -15.63
C PRO A 51 6.88 3.29 -17.06
N ALA A 52 7.61 2.23 -17.45
CA ALA A 52 7.48 1.63 -18.78
C ALA A 52 6.10 1.00 -19.05
N ASP A 53 5.38 0.58 -18.00
CA ASP A 53 4.04 0.00 -18.14
C ASP A 53 3.03 1.07 -18.59
N PHE A 54 3.26 2.33 -18.21
CA PHE A 54 2.41 3.47 -18.56
C PHE A 54 2.75 4.12 -19.92
N SER A 55 3.69 3.55 -20.68
CA SER A 55 4.10 4.06 -21.99
C SER A 55 2.97 4.04 -23.03
N SER A 56 2.01 3.13 -22.91
CA SER A 56 0.80 3.08 -23.75
C SER A 56 -0.34 2.33 -23.06
N ARG A 57 -1.59 2.58 -23.51
CA ARG A 57 -2.75 1.79 -23.06
C ARG A 57 -2.56 0.29 -23.25
N GLN A 58 -1.91 -0.12 -24.35
CA GLN A 58 -1.74 -1.54 -24.65
C GLN A 58 -0.70 -2.19 -23.72
N SER A 59 0.41 -1.50 -23.44
CA SER A 59 1.43 -1.98 -22.49
C SER A 59 0.83 -2.20 -21.10
N LEU A 60 0.14 -1.18 -20.58
CA LEU A 60 -0.50 -1.25 -19.26
C LEU A 60 -1.54 -2.39 -19.21
N ARG A 61 -2.36 -2.52 -20.25
CA ARG A 61 -3.36 -3.58 -20.34
C ARG A 61 -2.75 -4.96 -20.32
N GLU A 62 -1.66 -5.18 -21.05
CA GLU A 62 -1.00 -6.49 -21.10
C GLU A 62 -0.46 -6.88 -19.73
N VAL A 63 0.22 -5.95 -19.05
CA VAL A 63 0.76 -6.17 -17.69
C VAL A 63 -0.36 -6.47 -16.69
N LEU A 64 -1.44 -5.69 -16.69
CA LEU A 64 -2.57 -5.89 -15.77
C LEU A 64 -3.31 -7.20 -16.03
N ARG A 65 -3.51 -7.57 -17.31
CA ARG A 65 -4.13 -8.86 -17.67
C ARG A 65 -3.25 -10.03 -17.29
N GLN A 66 -1.94 -9.93 -17.48
CA GLN A 66 -1.00 -10.94 -17.01
C GLN A 66 -1.08 -11.07 -15.49
N ALA A 67 -1.15 -9.94 -14.76
CA ALA A 67 -1.25 -9.94 -13.30
C ALA A 67 -2.54 -10.63 -12.84
N ARG A 68 -3.66 -10.36 -13.51
CA ARG A 68 -4.96 -10.97 -13.19
C ARG A 68 -5.09 -12.42 -13.60
N ARG A 69 -4.39 -12.86 -14.65
CA ARG A 69 -4.28 -14.29 -14.96
C ARG A 69 -3.56 -15.05 -13.85
N ALA A 70 -2.55 -14.43 -13.23
CA ALA A 70 -1.86 -15.02 -12.08
C ALA A 70 -2.71 -14.94 -10.79
N ILE A 71 -3.39 -13.81 -10.58
CA ILE A 71 -4.21 -13.54 -9.39
C ILE A 71 -5.53 -12.89 -9.79
N PRO A 72 -6.62 -13.66 -9.98
CA PRO A 72 -7.90 -13.11 -10.43
C PRO A 72 -8.51 -12.04 -9.53
N SER A 73 -8.29 -12.12 -8.22
CA SER A 73 -8.79 -11.17 -7.19
C SER A 73 -7.93 -9.93 -7.00
N LEU A 74 -6.84 -9.75 -7.77
CA LEU A 74 -5.92 -8.63 -7.64
C LEU A 74 -6.65 -7.29 -7.85
N ASN A 75 -6.65 -6.45 -6.81
CA ASN A 75 -7.34 -5.15 -6.80
C ASN A 75 -6.44 -3.98 -6.37
N ALA A 76 -5.18 -4.25 -6.05
CA ALA A 76 -4.22 -3.27 -5.58
C ALA A 76 -2.98 -3.26 -6.48
N ALA A 77 -2.44 -2.06 -6.71
CA ALA A 77 -1.19 -1.86 -7.40
C ALA A 77 -0.33 -0.85 -6.63
N VAL A 78 0.98 -0.93 -6.83
CA VAL A 78 1.94 0.05 -6.35
C VAL A 78 2.68 0.60 -7.55
N PHE A 79 2.68 1.92 -7.71
CA PHE A 79 3.44 2.59 -8.74
C PHE A 79 4.53 3.44 -8.10
N ARG A 80 5.77 3.10 -8.42
CA ARG A 80 6.95 3.83 -7.96
C ARG A 80 7.56 4.55 -9.14
N GLY A 81 7.58 5.87 -9.07
CA GLY A 81 8.13 6.66 -10.15
C GLY A 81 7.73 8.11 -10.08
N THR A 82 8.47 8.91 -10.83
CA THR A 82 8.18 10.32 -11.00
C THR A 82 7.23 10.56 -12.17
N THR A 83 7.10 9.64 -13.11
CA THR A 83 6.25 9.86 -14.28
C THR A 83 4.77 9.97 -13.89
N PRO A 84 3.98 10.85 -14.54
CA PRO A 84 2.54 10.93 -14.31
C PRO A 84 1.84 9.60 -14.60
N VAL A 85 0.81 9.28 -13.81
CA VAL A 85 0.02 8.04 -13.97
C VAL A 85 -0.99 8.26 -15.10
N THR A 86 -0.63 7.88 -16.32
CA THR A 86 -1.54 7.96 -17.46
C THR A 86 -2.56 6.79 -17.43
N HIS A 87 -3.63 6.91 -18.23
CA HIS A 87 -4.59 5.81 -18.47
C HIS A 87 -5.28 5.21 -17.22
N ARG A 88 -5.50 5.99 -16.16
CA ARG A 88 -6.15 5.57 -14.90
C ARG A 88 -7.45 4.79 -15.05
N ALA A 89 -8.29 5.14 -16.04
CA ALA A 89 -9.52 4.41 -16.31
C ALA A 89 -9.26 2.92 -16.63
N LEU A 90 -8.13 2.61 -17.27
CA LEU A 90 -7.74 1.24 -17.59
C LEU A 90 -7.38 0.43 -16.33
N LEU A 91 -6.84 1.06 -15.29
CA LEU A 91 -6.63 0.40 -13.99
C LEU A 91 -7.97 -0.08 -13.44
N VAL A 92 -9.02 0.75 -13.53
CA VAL A 92 -10.38 0.40 -13.08
C VAL A 92 -11.01 -0.68 -13.97
N GLU A 93 -10.90 -0.55 -15.29
CA GLU A 93 -11.37 -1.55 -16.26
C GLU A 93 -10.78 -2.93 -15.96
N GLU A 94 -9.48 -2.98 -15.62
CA GLU A 94 -8.76 -4.21 -15.29
C GLU A 94 -8.81 -4.54 -13.79
N GLY A 95 -9.76 -4.00 -13.02
CA GLY A 95 -10.07 -4.48 -11.67
C GLY A 95 -9.26 -3.86 -10.53
N ILE A 96 -8.29 -2.99 -10.81
CA ILE A 96 -7.56 -2.26 -9.77
C ILE A 96 -8.46 -1.18 -9.18
N ARG A 97 -8.46 -1.09 -7.85
CA ARG A 97 -9.25 -0.15 -7.03
C ARG A 97 -8.37 0.71 -6.14
N THR A 98 -7.20 0.22 -5.76
CA THR A 98 -6.21 0.98 -4.98
C THR A 98 -4.90 1.07 -5.74
N LEU A 99 -4.37 2.28 -5.88
CA LEU A 99 -3.02 2.52 -6.39
C LEU A 99 -2.22 3.25 -5.32
N CYS A 100 -1.20 2.60 -4.75
CA CYS A 100 -0.24 3.28 -3.90
C CYS A 100 0.81 3.99 -4.77
N VAL A 101 1.05 5.27 -4.53
CA VAL A 101 1.99 6.10 -5.30
C VAL A 101 2.98 6.81 -4.38
N ASP A 102 4.21 7.01 -4.82
CA ASP A 102 5.19 7.79 -4.04
C ASP A 102 4.91 9.30 -4.08
N ARG A 103 4.26 9.76 -5.16
CA ARG A 103 3.84 11.14 -5.32
C ARG A 103 2.54 11.23 -6.11
N PHE A 104 1.74 12.23 -5.78
CA PHE A 104 0.67 12.69 -6.65
C PHE A 104 1.26 13.43 -7.85
N ASP A 105 0.72 13.18 -9.04
CA ASP A 105 0.99 14.03 -10.20
C ASP A 105 0.19 15.33 -10.12
N ASP A 106 0.60 16.30 -10.95
CA ASP A 106 0.01 17.65 -11.01
C ASP A 106 -1.36 17.69 -11.70
N ALA A 107 -2.03 16.54 -11.88
CA ALA A 107 -3.34 16.48 -12.48
C ALA A 107 -4.33 17.32 -11.65
N THR A 108 -4.79 18.42 -12.25
CA THR A 108 -5.72 19.40 -11.65
C THR A 108 -7.18 18.98 -11.73
N HIS A 109 -7.49 17.84 -12.33
CA HIS A 109 -8.85 17.32 -12.34
C HIS A 109 -9.31 17.06 -10.90
N GLY A 110 -10.28 17.87 -10.47
CA GLY A 110 -10.84 17.86 -9.13
C GLY A 110 -11.18 16.45 -8.66
N ASN A 111 -10.90 16.19 -7.38
CA ASN A 111 -11.12 14.90 -6.77
C ASN A 111 -12.59 14.49 -6.94
N ARG A 112 -12.86 13.39 -7.67
CA ARG A 112 -14.22 12.92 -7.97
C ARG A 112 -14.95 12.47 -6.71
N ARG A 113 -14.20 12.10 -5.67
CA ARG A 113 -14.72 11.79 -4.33
C ARG A 113 -13.86 12.45 -3.26
N PRO A 114 -14.41 13.29 -2.37
CA PRO A 114 -13.62 13.95 -1.35
C PRO A 114 -12.95 12.89 -0.46
N ALA A 115 -11.64 13.02 -0.29
CA ALA A 115 -10.90 12.22 0.68
C ALA A 115 -11.19 12.74 2.10
N PRO A 116 -11.18 11.88 3.13
CA PRO A 116 -11.25 12.34 4.51
C PRO A 116 -10.13 13.34 4.80
N HIS A 117 -10.41 14.29 5.71
CA HIS A 117 -9.42 15.29 6.10
C HIS A 117 -8.13 14.62 6.61
N ARG A 118 -6.96 15.11 6.16
CA ARG A 118 -5.61 14.57 6.47
C ARG A 118 -5.29 13.18 5.94
N TRP A 119 -6.17 12.57 5.15
CA TRP A 119 -5.82 11.34 4.44
C TRP A 119 -5.09 11.73 3.17
N ALA A 120 -3.85 11.26 3.05
CA ALA A 120 -3.04 11.46 1.86
C ALA A 120 -3.52 10.51 0.75
N CYS A 121 -4.75 10.68 0.29
CA CYS A 121 -5.36 9.90 -0.78
C CYS A 121 -6.28 10.78 -1.64
N ARG A 122 -6.55 10.36 -2.87
CA ARG A 122 -7.45 11.05 -3.81
C ARG A 122 -8.07 10.06 -4.81
N SER A 123 -9.19 10.44 -5.39
CA SER A 123 -9.93 9.67 -6.39
C SER A 123 -10.12 10.52 -7.66
N ILE A 124 -9.16 10.44 -8.59
CA ILE A 124 -9.24 11.20 -9.87
C ILE A 124 -10.25 10.57 -10.83
N VAL A 125 -10.40 9.24 -10.79
CA VAL A 125 -11.36 8.48 -11.61
C VAL A 125 -12.26 7.67 -10.69
N TRP A 126 -13.55 7.59 -11.02
CA TRP A 126 -14.50 6.76 -10.28
C TRP A 126 -14.02 5.31 -10.20
N GLY A 127 -14.00 4.76 -8.97
CA GLY A 127 -13.56 3.39 -8.72
C GLY A 127 -12.04 3.22 -8.52
N LEU A 128 -11.25 4.29 -8.51
CA LEU A 128 -9.82 4.24 -8.20
C LEU A 128 -9.45 5.21 -7.08
N TRP A 129 -8.81 4.70 -6.04
CA TRP A 129 -8.16 5.50 -5.02
C TRP A 129 -6.64 5.47 -5.20
N GLU A 130 -6.06 6.65 -5.38
CA GLU A 130 -4.62 6.86 -5.24
C GLU A 130 -4.31 7.15 -3.77
N VAL A 131 -3.36 6.42 -3.21
CA VAL A 131 -2.92 6.58 -1.82
C VAL A 131 -1.44 6.93 -1.84
N LEU A 132 -1.06 7.98 -1.12
CA LEU A 132 0.32 8.39 -1.02
C LEU A 132 1.06 7.46 -0.05
N SER A 133 2.13 6.85 -0.56
CA SER A 133 3.17 6.22 0.25
C SER A 133 3.78 7.29 1.16
N ALA A 134 3.82 7.04 2.47
CA ALA A 134 4.51 7.97 3.34
C ALA A 134 5.99 7.97 2.93
N PRO A 135 6.64 9.14 2.75
CA PRO A 135 8.07 9.16 2.49
C PRO A 135 8.75 8.35 3.59
N GLN A 136 9.64 7.43 3.21
CA GLN A 136 10.50 6.75 4.16
C GLN A 136 11.10 7.84 5.03
N CYS A 137 10.85 7.80 6.35
CA CYS A 137 11.31 8.85 7.24
C CYS A 137 12.85 8.86 7.21
N HIS A 138 13.42 9.64 6.31
CA HIS A 138 14.78 10.13 6.38
C HIS A 138 14.77 11.20 7.48
N ALA A 139 14.66 10.76 8.72
CA ALA A 139 15.24 11.58 9.76
C ALA A 139 16.72 11.72 9.41
N GLY A 140 17.23 12.96 9.38
CA GLY A 140 18.62 13.26 9.02
C GLY A 140 19.63 12.49 9.88
N LEU A 141 20.91 12.84 9.81
CA LEU A 141 22.01 12.18 10.55
C LEU A 141 21.64 11.76 11.99
N VAL A 142 20.89 12.60 12.72
CA VAL A 142 20.42 12.35 14.08
C VAL A 142 19.40 11.20 14.20
N GLY A 143 18.46 11.06 13.25
CA GLY A 143 17.48 9.98 13.30
C GLY A 143 17.94 8.68 12.64
N ARG A 144 19.04 8.72 11.88
CA ARG A 144 19.81 7.50 11.55
C ARG A 144 20.50 6.91 12.78
N MET A 145 20.92 7.74 13.74
CA MET A 145 21.62 7.29 14.95
C MET A 145 20.70 6.85 16.10
N LEU A 146 19.42 7.24 16.09
CA LEU A 146 18.48 6.88 17.15
C LEU A 146 17.48 5.79 16.70
N PRO A 147 17.23 4.75 17.52
CA PRO A 147 16.32 3.64 17.20
C PRO A 147 14.84 4.05 17.06
N TRP A 148 14.50 5.34 17.16
CA TRP A 148 13.17 5.89 16.93
C TRP A 148 13.07 6.77 15.68
N GLY A 149 14.18 7.15 15.05
CA GLY A 149 14.19 8.09 13.92
C GLY A 149 13.59 7.54 12.61
N MET A 150 13.34 6.23 12.54
CA MET A 150 12.75 5.57 11.37
C MET A 150 11.27 5.18 11.55
N LEU A 151 10.65 5.49 12.70
CA LEU A 151 9.25 5.14 12.95
C LEU A 151 8.32 6.30 12.53
N PRO A 152 7.14 6.00 11.95
CA PRO A 152 6.22 7.03 11.49
C PRO A 152 5.74 7.90 12.67
N ARG A 153 5.78 9.22 12.49
CA ARG A 153 5.02 10.14 13.36
C ARG A 153 3.60 10.24 12.82
N LEU A 154 2.67 9.59 13.50
CA LEU A 154 1.24 9.64 13.14
C LEU A 154 0.60 10.90 13.71
N ALA A 155 -0.10 11.63 12.85
CA ALA A 155 -1.05 12.65 13.31
C ALA A 155 -2.39 11.98 13.66
N PRO A 156 -3.21 12.58 14.54
CA PRO A 156 -4.57 12.09 14.76
C PRO A 156 -5.38 12.15 13.46
N ALA A 157 -6.15 11.08 13.21
CA ALA A 157 -7.02 10.92 12.06
C ALA A 157 -6.32 11.04 10.68
N SER A 158 -5.04 10.66 10.59
CA SER A 158 -4.31 10.61 9.31
C SER A 158 -4.14 9.18 8.80
N LEU A 159 -3.95 9.07 7.48
CA LEU A 159 -3.60 7.82 6.80
C LEU A 159 -2.09 7.79 6.53
N HIS A 160 -1.45 6.67 6.85
CA HIS A 160 -0.03 6.44 6.56
C HIS A 160 0.16 5.05 5.96
N VAL A 161 0.77 4.99 4.78
CA VAL A 161 1.25 3.73 4.21
C VAL A 161 2.73 3.58 4.56
N VAL A 162 3.08 2.46 5.20
CA VAL A 162 4.44 2.16 5.64
C VAL A 162 4.98 0.99 4.84
N HIS A 163 6.20 1.13 4.34
CA HIS A 163 6.86 0.12 3.52
C HIS A 163 8.09 -0.47 4.22
N VAL A 164 8.36 -1.75 3.96
CA VAL A 164 9.53 -2.46 4.50
C VAL A 164 10.16 -3.30 3.41
N GLY A 165 11.49 -3.24 3.33
CA GLY A 165 12.28 -3.98 2.34
C GLY A 165 12.24 -3.29 0.99
N TYR A 166 13.25 -2.48 0.72
CA TYR A 166 13.42 -1.89 -0.59
C TYR A 166 14.60 -2.56 -1.30
N LYS A 167 14.36 -3.06 -2.50
CA LYS A 167 15.43 -3.47 -3.41
C LYS A 167 15.70 -2.25 -4.27
N ASP A 168 16.87 -1.64 -4.10
CA ASP A 168 17.52 -0.60 -4.92
C ASP A 168 18.06 0.61 -4.11
N ASP A 169 17.98 0.59 -2.76
CA ASP A 169 18.80 1.48 -1.95
C ASP A 169 20.15 0.77 -1.67
N PRO A 170 21.31 1.31 -2.06
CA PRO A 170 22.63 0.68 -1.89
C PRO A 170 23.02 0.36 -0.43
N GLY A 171 22.19 0.70 0.56
CA GLY A 171 22.37 0.34 1.98
C GLY A 171 21.42 -0.75 2.52
N ASP A 172 20.47 -1.25 1.73
CA ASP A 172 19.46 -2.20 2.23
C ASP A 172 19.99 -3.64 2.21
N SER A 173 20.45 -4.10 3.38
CA SER A 173 20.77 -5.51 3.60
C SER A 173 19.51 -6.28 4.01
N PRO A 174 19.41 -7.59 3.69
CA PRO A 174 18.27 -8.40 4.14
C PRO A 174 18.09 -8.41 5.67
N GLN A 175 19.19 -8.32 6.42
CA GLN A 175 19.16 -8.19 7.88
C GLN A 175 18.59 -6.84 8.32
N GLY A 176 18.94 -5.75 7.62
CA GLY A 176 18.39 -4.42 7.86
C GLY A 176 16.87 -4.37 7.62
N THR A 177 16.42 -4.90 6.48
CA THR A 177 14.99 -5.05 6.17
C THR A 177 14.24 -5.83 7.25
N ARG A 178 14.81 -6.96 7.70
CA ARG A 178 14.21 -7.76 8.77
C ARG A 178 14.11 -6.98 10.08
N HIS A 179 15.19 -6.32 10.49
CA HIS A 179 15.20 -5.55 11.73
C HIS A 179 14.20 -4.38 11.69
N GLN A 180 14.05 -3.74 10.52
CA GLN A 180 13.04 -2.70 10.29
C GLN A 180 11.62 -3.28 10.41
N LEU A 181 11.36 -4.45 9.83
CA LEU A 181 10.07 -5.12 9.96
C LEU A 181 9.73 -5.41 11.41
N GLU A 182 10.65 -6.01 12.15
CA GLU A 182 10.46 -6.34 13.58
C GLU A 182 10.17 -5.08 14.42
N ARG A 183 10.90 -3.99 14.18
CA ARG A 183 10.67 -2.71 14.86
C ARG A 183 9.31 -2.10 14.54
N LEU A 184 8.87 -2.18 13.29
CA LEU A 184 7.57 -1.68 12.87
C LEU A 184 6.43 -2.50 13.46
N LEU A 185 6.51 -3.83 13.40
CA LEU A 185 5.51 -4.71 14.01
C LEU A 185 5.40 -4.44 15.52
N ALA A 186 6.52 -4.36 16.24
CA ALA A 186 6.51 -4.04 17.67
C ALA A 186 5.99 -2.63 17.99
N TRP A 187 6.16 -1.67 17.07
CA TRP A 187 5.59 -0.33 17.22
C TRP A 187 4.08 -0.31 16.94
N ILE A 188 3.61 -1.02 15.91
CA ILE A 188 2.18 -1.19 15.60
C ILE A 188 1.48 -1.83 16.79
N GLU A 189 2.01 -2.93 17.32
CA GLU A 189 1.40 -3.67 18.42
C GLU A 189 1.21 -2.80 19.66
N ARG A 190 2.25 -2.08 20.08
CA ARG A 190 2.18 -1.14 21.21
C ARG A 190 1.13 -0.05 21.02
N ARG A 191 0.92 0.41 19.77
CA ARG A 191 -0.06 1.46 19.45
C ARG A 191 -1.48 0.92 19.35
N ARG A 192 -1.66 -0.33 18.89
CA ARG A 192 -2.95 -1.02 18.89
C ARG A 192 -3.47 -1.24 20.30
N CYS A 193 -2.62 -1.67 21.23
CA CYS A 193 -2.99 -1.82 22.64
C CYS A 193 -3.42 -0.51 23.32
N SER A 194 -3.21 0.64 22.68
CA SER A 194 -3.63 1.95 23.17
C SER A 194 -4.91 2.47 22.48
N ASP A 195 -5.60 1.66 21.66
CA ASP A 195 -6.79 2.00 20.85
C ASP A 195 -6.64 3.26 19.97
N ARG A 196 -5.39 3.57 19.56
CA ARG A 196 -5.06 4.77 18.78
C ARG A 196 -4.68 4.48 17.34
N LEU A 197 -4.80 3.22 16.91
CA LEU A 197 -4.33 2.77 15.59
C LEU A 197 -5.26 1.72 14.99
N CYS A 198 -5.80 2.03 13.81
CA CYS A 198 -6.41 1.06 12.91
C CYS A 198 -5.36 0.63 11.88
N VAL A 199 -5.29 -0.66 11.56
CA VAL A 199 -4.38 -1.20 10.55
C VAL A 199 -5.20 -1.97 9.54
N ALA A 200 -4.90 -1.75 8.26
CA ALA A 200 -5.60 -2.36 7.14
C ALA A 200 -4.63 -2.62 6.00
N SER A 201 -5.02 -3.50 5.09
CA SER A 201 -4.28 -3.71 3.85
C SER A 201 -4.62 -2.66 2.80
N LEU A 202 -3.81 -2.58 1.74
CA LEU A 202 -4.13 -1.73 0.59
C LEU A 202 -5.42 -2.16 -0.11
N SER A 203 -5.74 -3.46 -0.08
CA SER A 203 -6.97 -4.01 -0.68
C SER A 203 -8.23 -3.58 0.08
N ASP A 204 -8.11 -3.24 1.37
CA ASP A 204 -9.23 -2.81 2.22
C ASP A 204 -9.54 -1.31 2.09
N MET A 205 -8.63 -0.54 1.48
CA MET A 205 -8.76 0.92 1.34
C MET A 205 -10.11 1.38 0.76
N PRO A 206 -10.68 0.74 -0.28
CA PRO A 206 -11.98 1.15 -0.81
C PRO A 206 -13.12 0.96 0.20
N ALA A 207 -13.06 -0.08 1.05
CA ALA A 207 -14.05 -0.35 2.09
C ALA A 207 -13.93 0.67 3.23
N LEU A 208 -12.70 0.96 3.68
CA LEU A 208 -12.43 1.99 4.68
C LEU A 208 -12.95 3.37 4.26
N LEU A 209 -12.72 3.74 3.00
CA LEU A 209 -13.16 5.02 2.44
C LEU A 209 -14.67 5.06 2.15
N SER A 210 -15.32 3.89 2.09
CA SER A 210 -16.77 3.78 1.89
C SER A 210 -17.55 3.68 3.20
N GLY A 211 -16.86 3.63 4.35
CA GLY A 211 -17.48 3.60 5.66
C GLY A 211 -18.16 2.27 6.01
N THR A 212 -17.91 1.20 5.23
CA THR A 212 -18.59 -0.09 5.40
C THR A 212 -18.15 -0.87 6.65
N GLU A 213 -17.07 -0.45 7.33
CA GLU A 213 -16.59 -1.10 8.56
C GLU A 213 -16.66 -0.22 9.82
N GLN A 214 -17.17 1.00 9.72
CA GLN A 214 -17.39 1.83 10.90
C GLN A 214 -18.81 1.63 11.39
N THR A 215 -18.97 0.94 12.52
CA THR A 215 -20.15 1.16 13.37
C THR A 215 -20.27 2.67 13.56
N PRO A 216 -21.40 3.28 13.20
CA PRO A 216 -21.53 4.73 13.20
C PRO A 216 -21.33 5.23 14.64
N VAL A 217 -20.18 5.86 14.90
CA VAL A 217 -20.04 6.74 16.05
C VAL A 217 -20.94 7.93 15.74
N GLY A 218 -22.05 7.99 16.47
CA GLY A 218 -23.20 8.82 16.15
C GLY A 218 -22.83 10.28 15.83
N GLY A 219 -23.50 10.83 14.82
CA GLY A 219 -23.59 12.26 14.61
C GLY A 219 -22.97 12.81 13.33
N SER A 220 -23.26 12.24 12.16
CA SER A 220 -23.42 13.05 10.93
C SER A 220 -24.07 12.23 9.82
N VAL A 221 -25.37 12.44 9.62
CA VAL A 221 -26.10 11.99 8.42
C VAL A 221 -26.09 13.17 7.45
N LEU A 222 -25.30 13.09 6.38
CA LEU A 222 -25.49 13.98 5.23
C LEU A 222 -26.65 13.43 4.38
N LYS A 223 -27.81 14.08 4.54
CA LYS A 223 -28.93 14.03 3.60
C LYS A 223 -28.45 14.60 2.26
N ALA A 224 -28.45 13.80 1.20
CA ALA A 224 -28.37 14.33 -0.16
C ALA A 224 -29.75 14.94 -0.51
N ALA A 225 -29.73 16.15 -1.06
CA ALA A 225 -30.86 16.81 -1.71
C ALA A 225 -30.74 16.60 -3.23
#